data_AF-A0A8H4QS09-F1
#
_entry.id   AF-A0A8H4QS09-F1
#
_cell.length_a   1.000
_cell.length_b   1.000
_cell.length_c   1.000
_cell.angle_alpha   90.00
_cell.angle_beta   90.00
_cell.angle_gamma   90.00
#
_symmetry.space_group_name_H-M   'P 1'
#
loop_
_entity.id
_entity.type
_entity.pdbx_description
1 polymer ?
#
loop_
_entity_poly.entity_id
_entity_poly.type
_entity_poly.pdbx_seq_one_letter_code
_entity_poly.pdbx_strand_id
1 'polypeptide(L)'
;MKFFISTAIIALAHVVAACDEAQRFGILTVSPTTVRAGDTINLNTDLRCAAELGINPIFLDYSIENLVNNNGFELPLLLARRAIPAGAQSDSFTTTVPHGFFDAGANYSVVINTVYPLKGSDGSQIIQEGGTDTPINIVVN
;
A
#
# COMPACT_ATOMS: atom_id res chain seq x y z
N MET A 1 7.69 40.24 -51.46
CA MET A 1 7.64 38.83 -51.01
C MET A 1 7.18 38.83 -49.56
N LYS A 2 6.09 38.10 -49.26
CA LYS A 2 5.48 37.97 -47.92
C LYS A 2 6.11 36.78 -47.21
N PHE A 3 6.52 36.94 -45.95
CA PHE A 3 6.83 35.81 -45.07
C PHE A 3 6.06 35.98 -43.77
N PHE A 4 5.13 35.06 -43.53
CA PHE A 4 4.41 34.92 -42.25
C PHE A 4 5.14 33.87 -41.44
N ILE A 5 5.59 34.24 -40.23
CA ILE A 5 6.18 33.32 -39.26
C ILE A 5 5.02 32.82 -38.37
N SER A 6 4.76 31.53 -38.42
CA SER A 6 3.71 30.87 -37.63
C SER A 6 4.37 30.12 -36.47
N THR A 7 4.13 30.58 -35.25
CA THR A 7 4.62 29.95 -34.00
C THR A 7 3.65 28.84 -33.60
N ALA A 8 4.09 27.59 -33.68
CA ALA A 8 3.34 26.44 -33.17
C ALA A 8 3.58 26.32 -31.65
N ILE A 9 2.50 26.41 -30.86
CA ILE A 9 2.50 26.15 -29.43
C ILE A 9 2.32 24.63 -29.25
N ILE A 10 3.34 23.95 -28.73
CA ILE A 10 3.26 22.52 -28.38
C ILE A 10 2.57 22.43 -27.02
N ALA A 11 1.31 21.98 -26.99
CA ALA A 11 0.63 21.61 -25.76
C ALA A 11 1.12 20.22 -25.32
N LEU A 12 1.84 20.14 -24.20
CA LEU A 12 2.11 18.86 -23.53
C LEU A 12 0.80 18.40 -22.87
N ALA A 13 0.10 17.47 -23.52
CA ALA A 13 -0.96 16.70 -22.88
C ALA A 13 -0.34 15.88 -21.74
N HIS A 14 -0.51 16.35 -20.51
CA HIS A 14 -0.26 15.53 -19.34
C HIS A 14 -1.35 14.47 -19.31
N VAL A 15 -0.99 13.22 -19.60
CA VAL A 15 -1.87 12.07 -19.37
C VAL A 15 -1.97 11.94 -17.86
N VAL A 16 -3.03 12.51 -17.27
CA VAL A 16 -3.40 12.20 -15.89
C VAL A 16 -3.88 10.76 -15.94
N ALA A 17 -3.09 9.81 -15.42
CA ALA A 17 -3.56 8.46 -15.23
C ALA A 17 -4.75 8.54 -14.26
N ALA A 18 -5.93 8.12 -14.68
CA ALA A 18 -7.07 8.08 -13.78
C ALA A 18 -6.84 6.94 -12.78
N CYS A 19 -6.77 7.26 -11.50
CA CYS A 19 -6.65 6.26 -10.44
C CYS A 19 -7.98 5.53 -10.20
N ASP A 20 -7.93 4.20 -10.16
CA ASP A 20 -9.08 3.39 -9.79
C ASP A 20 -9.37 3.56 -8.29
N GLU A 21 -10.64 3.60 -7.92
CA GLU A 21 -11.10 3.68 -6.53
C GLU A 21 -10.57 2.52 -5.66
N ALA A 22 -10.22 1.39 -6.26
CA ALA A 22 -9.61 0.25 -5.59
C ALA A 22 -8.16 0.53 -5.12
N GLN A 23 -7.47 1.48 -5.76
CA GLN A 23 -6.08 1.86 -5.47
C GLN A 23 -5.98 3.04 -4.50
N ARG A 24 -7.09 3.44 -3.86
CA ARG A 24 -7.13 4.58 -2.93
C ARG A 24 -6.20 4.41 -1.72
N PHE A 25 -5.86 3.18 -1.36
CA PHE A 25 -4.90 2.89 -0.28
C PHE A 25 -3.50 2.51 -0.80
N GLY A 26 -3.27 2.72 -2.11
CA GLY A 26 -2.04 2.39 -2.79
C GLY A 26 -2.04 1.02 -3.46
N ILE A 27 -0.88 0.66 -4.02
CA ILE A 27 -0.63 -0.64 -4.64
C ILE A 27 0.52 -1.29 -3.87
N LEU A 28 0.22 -2.41 -3.19
CA LEU A 28 1.21 -3.19 -2.46
C LEU A 28 1.80 -4.28 -3.35
N THR A 29 3.12 -4.39 -3.36
CA THR A 29 3.86 -5.50 -3.97
C THR A 29 4.83 -6.12 -2.96
N VAL A 30 4.94 -7.45 -3.01
CA VAL A 30 5.80 -8.25 -2.14
C VAL A 30 6.66 -9.17 -3.00
N SER A 31 7.94 -9.29 -2.69
CA SER A 31 8.84 -10.22 -3.38
C SER A 31 9.90 -10.80 -2.42
N PRO A 32 10.10 -12.13 -2.38
CA PRO A 32 9.31 -13.16 -3.07
C PRO A 32 7.91 -13.36 -2.45
N THR A 33 6.97 -13.92 -3.22
CA THR A 33 5.60 -14.21 -2.73
C THR A 33 5.46 -15.61 -2.13
N THR A 34 6.43 -16.51 -2.32
CA THR A 34 6.50 -17.80 -1.64
C THR A 34 7.67 -17.79 -0.68
N VAL A 35 7.39 -17.99 0.60
CA VAL A 35 8.33 -17.75 1.71
C VAL A 35 8.15 -18.75 2.83
N ARG A 36 9.13 -18.79 3.73
CA ARG A 36 9.12 -19.50 5.02
C ARG A 36 9.39 -18.50 6.13
N ALA A 37 9.07 -18.89 7.37
CA ALA A 37 9.49 -18.13 8.53
C ALA A 37 11.02 -17.95 8.55
N GLY A 38 11.49 -16.72 8.72
CA GLY A 38 12.90 -16.33 8.66
C GLY A 38 13.37 -15.86 7.27
N ASP A 39 12.61 -16.08 6.20
CA ASP A 39 12.98 -15.59 4.87
C ASP A 39 12.91 -14.06 4.81
N THR A 40 13.79 -13.46 4.01
CA THR A 40 13.75 -12.02 3.73
C THR A 40 12.75 -11.72 2.62
N ILE A 41 11.91 -10.71 2.84
CA ILE A 41 10.96 -10.18 1.86
C ILE A 41 11.21 -8.70 1.62
N ASN A 42 10.96 -8.28 0.39
CA ASN A 42 10.95 -6.88 -0.04
C ASN A 42 9.51 -6.43 -0.17
N LEU A 43 9.18 -5.32 0.47
CA LEU A 43 7.88 -4.68 0.43
C LEU A 43 8.01 -3.36 -0.33
N ASN A 44 7.06 -3.10 -1.22
CA ASN A 44 6.95 -1.85 -1.92
C ASN A 44 5.48 -1.43 -2.02
N THR A 45 5.20 -0.19 -1.66
CA THR A 45 3.87 0.40 -1.70
C THR A 45 3.92 1.66 -2.55
N ASP A 46 3.15 1.68 -3.64
CA ASP A 46 2.92 2.88 -4.45
C ASP A 46 1.72 3.65 -3.90
N LEU A 47 1.93 4.89 -3.49
CA LEU A 47 0.93 5.75 -2.86
C LEU A 47 0.45 6.88 -3.79
N ARG A 48 0.85 6.90 -5.08
CA ARG A 48 0.46 7.97 -6.01
C ARG A 48 -1.05 8.14 -6.08
N CYS A 49 -1.78 7.04 -6.24
CA CYS A 49 -3.24 7.07 -6.29
C CYS A 49 -3.89 7.44 -4.95
N ALA A 50 -3.29 7.04 -3.82
CA ALA A 50 -3.76 7.49 -2.53
C ALA A 50 -3.68 9.02 -2.43
N ALA A 51 -2.53 9.60 -2.81
CA ALA A 51 -2.34 11.06 -2.79
C ALA A 51 -3.30 11.79 -3.75
N GLU A 52 -3.51 11.28 -4.97
CA GLU A 52 -4.45 11.85 -5.94
C GLU A 52 -5.90 11.84 -5.44
N LEU A 53 -6.29 10.79 -4.70
CA LEU A 53 -7.61 10.64 -4.09
C LEU A 53 -7.71 11.30 -2.71
N GLY A 54 -6.71 12.09 -2.31
CA GLY A 54 -6.72 12.89 -1.08
C GLY A 54 -6.39 12.11 0.20
N ILE A 55 -5.96 10.85 0.09
CA ILE A 55 -5.47 10.05 1.20
C ILE A 55 -3.98 10.30 1.37
N ASN A 56 -3.63 10.98 2.47
CA ASN A 56 -2.26 11.33 2.82
C ASN A 56 -1.85 10.54 4.08
N PRO A 57 -1.15 9.40 3.93
CA PRO A 57 -0.79 8.56 5.06
C PRO A 57 0.11 9.26 6.07
N ILE A 58 -0.10 8.99 7.36
CA ILE A 58 0.82 9.30 8.46
C ILE A 58 1.61 8.04 8.83
N PHE A 59 0.91 6.91 8.89
CA PHE A 59 1.52 5.61 9.12
C PHE A 59 1.03 4.58 8.10
N LEU A 60 1.91 3.67 7.74
CA LEU A 60 1.57 2.39 7.12
C LEU A 60 1.96 1.27 8.09
N ASP A 61 0.99 0.45 8.44
CA ASP A 61 1.19 -0.76 9.24
C ASP A 61 1.15 -1.96 8.32
N TYR A 62 2.28 -2.65 8.22
CA TYR A 62 2.45 -3.85 7.41
C TYR A 62 2.30 -5.07 8.32
N SER A 63 1.39 -5.97 8.01
CA SER A 63 1.15 -7.21 8.75
C SER A 63 1.05 -8.40 7.80
N ILE A 64 1.25 -9.61 8.34
CA ILE A 64 0.82 -10.86 7.71
C ILE A 64 -0.48 -11.29 8.40
N GLU A 65 -1.50 -11.59 7.60
CA GLU A 65 -2.83 -11.96 8.09
C GLU A 65 -3.40 -13.13 7.30
N ASN A 66 -4.08 -14.04 7.99
CA ASN A 66 -4.97 -14.99 7.35
C ASN A 66 -6.34 -14.32 7.17
N LEU A 67 -6.68 -13.96 5.93
CA LEU A 67 -7.89 -13.19 5.64
C LEU A 67 -9.13 -14.08 5.41
N VAL A 68 -8.95 -15.38 5.21
CA VAL A 68 -10.03 -16.28 4.78
C VAL A 68 -10.32 -17.29 5.88
N ASN A 69 -11.59 -17.36 6.32
CA ASN A 69 -12.07 -18.29 7.35
C ASN A 69 -11.34 -18.21 8.70
N ASN A 70 -10.61 -17.13 8.96
CA ASN A 70 -9.85 -16.94 10.18
C ASN A 70 -10.74 -16.65 11.41
N ASN A 71 -11.91 -16.00 11.22
CA ASN A 71 -12.86 -15.66 12.29
C ASN A 71 -12.23 -14.99 13.54
N GLY A 72 -11.08 -14.32 13.37
CA GLY A 72 -10.32 -13.67 14.45
C GLY A 72 -9.48 -14.62 15.32
N PHE A 73 -9.26 -15.86 14.89
CA PHE A 73 -8.47 -16.84 15.65
C PHE A 73 -6.96 -16.54 15.56
N GLU A 74 -6.45 -16.33 14.35
CA GLU A 74 -5.09 -15.89 14.08
C GLU A 74 -5.02 -14.37 14.14
N LEU A 75 -4.23 -13.87 15.10
CA LEU A 75 -3.94 -12.44 15.20
C LEU A 75 -2.96 -12.01 14.11
N PRO A 76 -3.07 -10.77 13.59
CA PRO A 76 -2.09 -10.22 12.66
C PRO A 76 -0.67 -10.27 13.20
N LEU A 77 0.28 -10.66 12.35
CA LEU A 77 1.70 -10.62 12.65
C LEU A 77 2.30 -9.34 12.08
N LEU A 78 2.57 -8.35 12.94
CA LEU A 78 3.13 -7.07 12.51
C LEU A 78 4.55 -7.23 11.97
N LEU A 79 4.77 -6.79 10.73
CA LEU A 79 6.08 -6.71 10.07
C LEU A 79 6.79 -5.40 10.35
N ALA A 80 6.07 -4.28 10.22
CA ALA A 80 6.60 -2.94 10.46
C ALA A 80 5.48 -1.90 10.61
N ARG A 81 5.73 -0.86 11.41
CA ARG A 81 5.02 0.42 11.34
C ARG A 81 5.95 1.46 10.73
N ARG A 82 5.52 2.10 9.65
CA ARG A 82 6.32 3.04 8.85
C ARG A 82 5.70 4.43 8.94
N ALA A 83 6.44 5.39 9.50
CA ALA A 83 6.04 6.79 9.45
C ALA A 83 6.28 7.33 8.04
N ILE A 84 5.25 7.91 7.43
CA ILE A 84 5.30 8.36 6.04
C ILE A 84 5.53 9.87 5.99
N PRO A 85 6.62 10.35 5.36
CA PRO A 85 6.84 11.78 5.19
C PRO A 85 5.71 12.42 4.39
N ALA A 86 5.36 13.66 4.73
CA ALA A 86 4.35 14.41 3.98
C ALA A 86 4.73 14.52 2.49
N GLY A 87 3.79 14.19 1.61
CA GLY A 87 3.99 14.20 0.16
C GLY A 87 4.76 12.99 -0.40
N ALA A 88 5.13 12.00 0.42
CA ALA A 88 5.71 10.76 -0.07
C ALA A 88 4.72 10.03 -0.99
N GLN A 89 5.22 9.57 -2.14
CA GLN A 89 4.44 8.84 -3.13
C GLN A 89 4.72 7.33 -3.12
N SER A 90 5.60 6.85 -2.24
CA SER A 90 5.88 5.43 -2.06
C SER A 90 6.58 5.17 -0.72
N ASP A 91 6.54 3.91 -0.27
CA ASP A 91 7.44 3.36 0.76
C ASP A 91 7.99 2.02 0.28
N SER A 92 9.25 1.74 0.60
CA SER A 92 9.85 0.44 0.32
C SER A 92 10.92 0.10 1.34
N PHE A 93 10.92 -1.14 1.79
CA PHE A 93 11.87 -1.67 2.75
C PHE A 93 11.98 -3.19 2.65
N THR A 94 12.99 -3.75 3.31
CA THR A 94 13.15 -5.19 3.46
C THR A 94 12.90 -5.57 4.92
N THR A 95 12.34 -6.75 5.13
CA THR A 95 12.14 -7.32 6.47
C THR A 95 12.20 -8.84 6.40
N THR A 96 12.15 -9.50 7.55
CA THR A 96 12.09 -10.96 7.64
C THR A 96 10.69 -11.40 8.02
N VAL A 97 10.22 -12.50 7.42
CA VAL A 97 8.98 -13.16 7.86
C VAL A 97 9.18 -13.64 9.31
N PRO A 98 8.36 -13.21 10.27
CA PRO A 98 8.54 -13.58 11.67
C PRO A 98 8.33 -15.09 11.88
N HIS A 99 8.96 -15.66 12.91
CA HIS A 99 8.69 -17.02 13.37
C HIS A 99 7.37 -17.08 14.14
N GLY A 100 6.26 -16.91 13.43
CA GLY A 100 4.90 -17.09 13.94
C GLY A 100 4.38 -18.51 13.81
N PHE A 101 3.18 -18.74 14.34
CA PHE A 101 2.41 -19.95 14.08
C PHE A 101 1.69 -19.78 12.74
N PHE A 102 2.06 -20.60 11.76
CA PHE A 102 1.44 -20.62 10.44
C PHE A 102 0.82 -21.99 10.20
N ASP A 103 -0.39 -21.99 9.66
CA ASP A 103 -1.11 -23.20 9.31
C ASP A 103 -0.89 -23.58 7.85
N ALA A 104 -0.61 -24.87 7.63
CA ALA A 104 -0.39 -25.39 6.28
C ALA A 104 -1.68 -25.26 5.45
N GLY A 105 -1.59 -24.58 4.30
CA GLY A 105 -2.73 -24.37 3.40
C GLY A 105 -3.62 -23.18 3.75
N ALA A 106 -3.28 -22.37 4.76
CA ALA A 106 -3.96 -21.11 5.03
C ALA A 106 -3.66 -20.05 3.96
N ASN A 107 -4.60 -19.11 3.78
CA ASN A 107 -4.51 -18.05 2.78
C ASN A 107 -3.95 -16.78 3.43
N TYR A 108 -2.62 -16.69 3.49
CA TYR A 108 -1.95 -15.52 4.03
C TYR A 108 -1.86 -14.39 3.00
N SER A 109 -2.06 -13.17 3.47
CA SER A 109 -1.74 -11.95 2.73
C SER A 109 -0.78 -11.09 3.54
N VAL A 110 0.04 -10.29 2.86
CA VAL A 110 0.56 -9.08 3.47
C VAL A 110 -0.53 -8.02 3.35
N VAL A 111 -0.91 -7.43 4.48
CA VAL A 111 -1.88 -6.36 4.57
C VAL A 111 -1.14 -5.07 4.87
N ILE A 112 -1.55 -3.98 4.23
CA ILE A 112 -1.24 -2.63 4.69
C ILE A 112 -2.49 -1.98 5.27
N ASN A 113 -2.36 -1.50 6.49
CA ASN A 113 -3.30 -0.55 7.05
C ASN A 113 -2.71 0.85 7.00
N THR A 114 -3.35 1.69 6.20
CA THR A 114 -3.04 3.08 5.97
C THR A 114 -3.79 3.93 6.99
N VAL A 115 -3.03 4.59 7.87
CA VAL A 115 -3.55 5.51 8.88
C VAL A 115 -3.39 6.94 8.37
N TYR A 116 -4.49 7.67 8.21
CA TYR A 116 -4.50 8.99 7.59
C TYR A 116 -5.53 9.93 8.25
N PRO A 117 -5.30 11.26 8.20
CA PRO A 117 -6.23 12.22 8.75
C PRO A 117 -7.37 12.51 7.76
N LEU A 118 -8.57 12.72 8.30
CA LEU A 118 -9.74 13.15 7.55
C LEU A 118 -10.48 14.24 8.35
N LYS A 119 -11.26 15.09 7.68
CA LYS A 119 -12.18 16.01 8.36
C LYS A 119 -13.45 15.26 8.76
N GLY A 120 -13.76 15.28 10.05
CA GLY A 120 -15.01 14.79 10.61
C GLY A 120 -16.21 15.66 10.23
N SER A 121 -17.41 15.23 10.63
CA SER A 121 -18.68 15.90 10.31
C SER A 121 -18.81 17.30 10.92
N ASP A 122 -18.05 17.60 11.98
CA ASP A 122 -17.98 18.91 12.64
C ASP A 122 -16.78 19.76 12.16
N GLY A 123 -16.03 19.27 11.18
CA GLY A 123 -14.82 19.90 10.66
C GLY A 123 -13.55 19.68 11.49
N SER A 124 -13.64 19.00 12.64
CA SER A 124 -12.46 18.57 13.41
C SER A 124 -11.67 17.49 12.65
N GLN A 125 -10.39 17.34 12.96
CA GLN A 125 -9.59 16.27 12.36
C GLN A 125 -9.83 14.95 13.11
N ILE A 126 -10.16 13.90 12.37
CA ILE A 126 -10.18 12.52 12.85
C ILE A 126 -9.03 11.73 12.21
N ILE A 127 -8.66 10.62 12.84
CA ILE A 127 -7.74 9.64 12.27
C ILE A 127 -8.56 8.44 11.81
N GLN A 128 -8.39 8.08 10.55
CA GLN A 128 -9.06 6.94 9.94
C GLN A 128 -8.01 5.93 9.47
N GLU A 129 -8.45 4.69 9.40
CA GLU A 129 -7.68 3.56 8.89
C GLU A 129 -8.44 2.94 7.71
N GLY A 130 -7.70 2.52 6.70
CA GLY A 130 -8.17 1.74 5.56
C GLY A 130 -6.99 1.00 4.95
N GLY A 131 -7.20 0.02 4.08
CA GLY A 131 -6.11 -0.86 3.68
C GLY A 131 -6.27 -1.53 2.34
N THR A 132 -5.19 -2.19 1.94
CA THR A 132 -5.13 -3.09 0.80
C THR A 132 -4.20 -4.25 1.14
N ASP A 133 -4.29 -5.33 0.40
CA ASP A 133 -3.53 -6.54 0.68
C ASP A 133 -3.01 -7.19 -0.60
N THR A 134 -2.00 -8.04 -0.45
CA THR A 134 -1.49 -8.88 -1.53
C THR A 134 -1.21 -10.29 -1.01
N PRO A 135 -1.66 -11.34 -1.72
CA PRO A 135 -1.50 -12.71 -1.24
C PRO A 135 -0.04 -13.15 -1.25
N ILE A 136 0.33 -13.94 -0.24
CA ILE A 136 1.61 -14.64 -0.13
C ILE A 136 1.37 -16.10 0.25
N ASN A 137 2.30 -16.97 -0.15
CA ASN A 137 2.28 -18.38 0.20
C ASN A 137 3.36 -18.66 1.26
N ILE A 138 2.93 -19.07 2.46
CA ILE A 138 3.84 -19.42 3.55
C ILE A 138 3.97 -20.95 3.63
N VAL A 139 5.17 -21.44 3.37
CA VAL A 139 5.48 -22.87 3.43
C VAL A 139 5.80 -23.25 4.87
N VAL A 140 4.96 -24.11 5.46
CA VAL A 140 5.16 -24.67 6.80
C VAL A 140 6.00 -25.94 6.70
N ASN A 141 6.99 -26.09 7.58
CA ASN A 141 7.87 -27.26 7.67
C ASN A 141 7.46 -28.16 8.84
#